data_AF-L5JS11-F1
#
_entry.id   AF-L5JS11-F1
#
_cell.length_a   1.000
_cell.length_b   1.000
_cell.length_c   1.000
_cell.angle_alpha   90.00
_cell.angle_beta   90.00
_cell.angle_gamma   90.00
#
_symmetry.space_group_name_H-M   'P 1'
#
loop_
_entity.id
_entity.type
_entity.pdbx_description
1 polymer ?
#
loop_
_entity_poly.entity_id
_entity_poly.type
_entity_poly.pdbx_seq_one_letter_code
_entity_poly.pdbx_strand_id
1 'polypeptide(L)'
;MKIDVPWAGQYISSNPCIRFISIDNKKRNIEASSEIGPSLVIHTTVPFGVTYLEHSIENVQELIFQQLETVLPGLPRPVATKCQKWRYSQVTNAAANYPGQMTLHLKPLLVCGGDGFTQSNFDGCIASALCVLEALKNHI
;
A
#
# COMPACT_ATOMS: atom_id res chain seq x y z
N MET A 1 17.22 -8.09 19.05
CA MET A 1 16.20 -7.13 19.53
C MET A 1 14.84 -7.57 19.00
N LYS A 2 13.77 -7.51 19.81
CA LYS A 2 12.38 -7.81 19.39
C LYS A 2 11.50 -6.61 19.71
N ILE A 3 10.55 -6.29 18.84
CA ILE A 3 9.51 -5.29 19.10
C ILE A 3 8.43 -5.98 19.93
N ASP A 4 8.30 -5.58 21.19
CA ASP A 4 7.51 -6.30 22.20
C ASP A 4 6.05 -5.81 22.22
N VAL A 5 5.27 -6.29 21.25
CA VAL A 5 3.81 -6.07 21.19
C VAL A 5 3.10 -7.38 20.84
N PRO A 6 1.86 -7.59 21.33
CA PRO A 6 1.18 -8.88 21.18
C PRO A 6 0.75 -9.16 19.72
N TRP A 7 0.59 -8.13 18.90
CA TRP A 7 0.12 -8.23 17.51
C TRP A 7 1.26 -8.26 16.48
N ALA A 8 0.96 -8.65 15.24
CA ALA A 8 1.87 -8.58 14.09
C ALA A 8 1.51 -7.44 13.11
N GLY A 9 0.26 -6.99 13.16
CA GLY A 9 -0.19 -5.75 12.56
C GLY A 9 -1.33 -5.15 13.36
N GLN A 10 -1.44 -3.82 13.34
CA GLN A 10 -2.46 -3.07 14.05
C GLN A 10 -2.96 -1.92 13.18
N TYR A 11 -4.29 -1.82 13.04
CA TYR A 11 -4.94 -0.63 12.50
C TYR A 11 -5.13 0.40 13.60
N ILE A 12 -4.88 1.67 13.25
CA ILE A 12 -4.96 2.81 14.15
C ILE A 12 -5.94 3.81 13.53
N SER A 13 -6.99 4.16 14.27
CA SER A 13 -8.02 5.11 13.83
C SER A 13 -7.88 6.49 14.48
N SER A 14 -7.19 6.58 15.63
CA SER A 14 -7.09 7.80 16.44
C SER A 14 -5.88 8.68 16.10
N ASN A 15 -4.87 8.17 15.39
CA ASN A 15 -3.67 8.94 15.05
C ASN A 15 -3.90 9.73 13.74
N PRO A 16 -3.52 11.03 13.67
CA PRO A 16 -3.76 11.86 12.49
C PRO A 16 -2.90 11.46 11.28
N CYS A 17 -1.76 10.81 11.51
CA CYS A 17 -0.76 10.46 10.51
C CYS A 17 -0.76 8.98 10.17
N ILE A 18 -0.74 8.09 11.17
CA ILE A 18 -0.53 6.65 10.99
C ILE A 18 -1.86 5.91 10.95
N ARG A 19 -2.09 5.13 9.89
CA ARG A 19 -3.30 4.31 9.72
C ARG A 19 -3.08 2.85 10.09
N PHE A 20 -1.88 2.33 9.84
CA PHE A 20 -1.56 0.92 10.06
C PHE A 20 -0.07 0.74 10.33
N ILE A 21 0.27 -0.17 11.24
CA ILE A 21 1.64 -0.62 11.53
C ILE A 21 1.70 -2.14 11.38
N SER A 22 2.77 -2.64 10.79
CA SER A 22 3.07 -4.07 10.75
C SER A 22 4.51 -4.35 11.15
N ILE A 23 4.69 -5.36 12.00
CA ILE A 23 5.98 -6.00 12.26
C ILE A 23 6.11 -7.10 11.20
N ASP A 24 6.78 -6.77 10.09
CA ASP A 24 6.68 -7.54 8.84
C ASP A 24 7.23 -8.96 9.00
N ASN A 25 8.32 -9.12 9.73
CA ASN A 25 8.89 -10.45 10.04
C ASN A 25 7.92 -11.30 10.88
N LYS A 26 7.24 -10.72 11.89
CA LYS A 26 6.23 -11.43 12.69
C LYS A 26 5.01 -11.80 11.86
N LYS A 27 4.54 -10.89 10.99
CA LYS A 27 3.42 -11.14 10.05
C LYS A 27 3.72 -12.30 9.10
N ARG A 28 4.97 -12.43 8.65
CA ARG A 28 5.43 -13.51 7.77
C ARG A 28 5.86 -14.78 8.50
N ASN A 29 5.72 -14.82 9.83
CA ASN A 29 6.18 -15.92 10.67
C ASN A 29 7.67 -16.26 10.48
N ILE A 30 8.51 -15.24 10.31
CA ILE A 30 9.97 -15.38 10.24
C ILE A 30 10.51 -15.35 11.66
N GLU A 31 11.15 -16.44 12.06
CA GLU A 31 11.77 -16.57 13.38
C GLU A 31 12.90 -15.55 13.54
N ALA A 32 13.00 -14.98 14.75
CA ALA A 32 14.09 -14.07 15.06
C ALA A 32 15.39 -14.87 15.20
N SER A 33 16.37 -14.55 14.37
CA SER A 33 17.73 -15.11 14.44
C SER A 33 18.76 -14.00 14.67
N SER A 34 20.04 -14.36 14.82
CA SER A 34 21.14 -13.40 14.88
C SER A 34 21.35 -12.65 13.55
N GLU A 35 20.88 -13.21 12.44
CA GLU A 35 21.09 -12.67 11.09
C GLU A 35 19.92 -11.80 10.61
N ILE A 36 18.71 -12.02 11.15
CA ILE A 36 17.49 -11.35 10.71
C ILE A 36 16.96 -10.45 11.83
N GLY A 37 17.14 -9.14 11.65
CA GLY A 37 16.56 -8.11 12.51
C GLY A 37 15.05 -7.90 12.28
N PRO A 38 14.35 -7.24 13.22
CA PRO A 38 12.96 -6.87 13.04
C PRO A 38 12.79 -5.83 11.93
N SER A 39 11.65 -5.87 11.23
CA SER A 39 11.29 -4.89 10.21
C SER A 39 9.89 -4.33 10.49
N LEU A 40 9.76 -3.02 10.41
CA LEU A 40 8.51 -2.30 10.67
C LEU A 40 8.02 -1.62 9.38
N VAL A 41 6.76 -1.81 9.05
CA VAL A 41 6.07 -1.15 7.93
C VAL A 41 4.99 -0.26 8.51
N ILE A 42 4.94 1.00 8.06
CA ILE A 42 3.98 2.00 8.50
C ILE A 42 3.23 2.50 7.26
N HIS A 43 1.90 2.46 7.31
CA HIS A 43 1.06 3.14 6.32
C HIS A 43 0.44 4.38 6.95
N THR A 44 0.52 5.49 6.23
CA THR A 44 -0.10 6.75 6.65
C THR A 44 -1.59 6.78 6.32
N THR A 45 -2.31 7.73 6.91
CA THR A 45 -3.68 8.07 6.52
C THR A 45 -3.69 8.72 5.13
N VAL A 46 -4.84 8.64 4.44
CA VAL A 46 -5.04 9.33 3.15
C VAL A 46 -4.93 10.85 3.31
N PRO A 47 -5.56 11.52 4.30
CA PRO A 47 -5.43 12.96 4.49
C PRO A 47 -3.98 13.43 4.70
N PHE A 48 -3.17 12.66 5.45
CA PHE A 48 -1.75 12.93 5.60
C PHE A 48 -1.02 12.82 4.25
N GLY A 49 -1.24 11.72 3.52
CA GLY A 49 -0.60 11.50 2.22
C GLY A 49 -0.91 12.59 1.18
N VAL A 50 -2.15 13.09 1.16
CA VAL A 50 -2.57 14.20 0.29
C VAL A 50 -1.89 15.51 0.69
N THR A 51 -1.90 15.84 1.98
CA THR A 51 -1.29 17.08 2.51
C THR A 51 0.19 17.18 2.18
N TYR A 52 0.93 16.08 2.29
CA TYR A 52 2.38 16.06 2.12
C TYR A 52 2.85 15.51 0.77
N LEU A 53 1.96 15.39 -0.22
CA LEU A 53 2.24 14.71 -1.50
C LEU A 53 3.42 15.34 -2.26
N GLU A 54 3.56 16.66 -2.21
CA GLU A 54 4.62 17.39 -2.92
C GLU A 54 5.80 17.77 -2.02
N HIS A 55 5.79 17.35 -0.75
CA HIS A 55 6.93 17.54 0.15
C HIS A 55 8.07 16.56 -0.17
N SER A 56 9.28 16.92 0.29
CA SER A 56 10.45 16.05 0.21
C SER A 56 10.27 14.79 1.04
N ILE A 57 10.85 13.69 0.59
CA ILE A 57 10.72 12.38 1.24
C ILE A 57 11.33 12.43 2.65
N GLU A 58 12.42 13.16 2.82
CA GLU A 58 13.14 13.33 4.07
C GLU A 58 12.26 14.02 5.11
N ASN A 59 11.61 15.13 4.74
CA ASN A 59 10.73 15.87 5.65
C ASN A 59 9.52 15.01 6.06
N VAL A 60 8.93 14.27 5.11
CA VAL A 60 7.79 13.39 5.40
C VAL A 60 8.19 12.24 6.31
N GLN A 61 9.38 11.66 6.09
CA GLN A 61 9.90 10.59 6.93
C GLN A 61 10.08 11.04 8.39
N GLU A 62 10.62 12.22 8.64
CA GLU A 62 10.77 12.77 9.99
C GLU A 62 9.42 12.99 10.69
N LEU A 63 8.41 13.49 9.98
CA LEU A 63 7.05 13.64 10.52
C LEU A 63 6.44 12.28 10.91
N ILE A 64 6.65 11.25 10.09
CA ILE A 64 6.20 9.88 10.39
C ILE A 64 6.93 9.34 11.63
N PHE A 65 8.24 9.58 11.76
CA PHE A 65 9.01 9.16 12.95
C PHE A 65 8.51 9.81 14.24
N GLN A 66 8.21 11.12 14.22
CA GLN A 66 7.65 11.82 15.37
C GLN A 66 6.31 11.21 15.80
N GLN A 67 5.46 10.84 14.83
CA GLN A 67 4.17 10.20 15.11
C GLN A 67 4.33 8.75 15.58
N LEU A 68 5.33 8.03 15.05
CA LEU A 68 5.63 6.66 15.47
C LEU A 68 6.00 6.61 16.96
N GLU A 69 6.79 7.54 17.45
CA GLU A 69 7.18 7.60 18.87
C GLU A 69 5.96 7.72 19.80
N THR A 70 4.90 8.41 19.36
CA THR A 70 3.65 8.51 20.14
C THR A 70 2.84 7.21 20.19
N VAL A 71 3.07 6.30 19.23
CA VAL A 71 2.32 5.03 19.10
C VAL A 71 3.11 3.86 19.67
N LEU A 72 4.43 3.83 19.43
CA LEU A 72 5.37 2.81 19.89
C LEU A 72 6.60 3.52 20.48
N PRO A 73 6.49 4.02 21.73
CA PRO A 73 7.59 4.76 22.36
C PRO A 73 8.78 3.86 22.67
N GLY A 74 9.97 4.45 22.66
CA GLY A 74 11.21 3.76 23.08
C GLY A 74 11.78 2.80 22.04
N LEU A 75 11.37 2.89 20.77
CA LEU A 75 12.03 2.17 19.70
C LEU A 75 13.44 2.76 19.45
N PRO A 76 14.47 1.92 19.25
CA PRO A 76 15.79 2.41 18.88
C PRO A 76 15.79 2.95 17.44
N ARG A 77 16.82 3.72 17.13
CA ARG A 77 17.03 4.23 15.78
C ARG A 77 17.16 3.06 14.78
N PRO A 78 16.41 3.06 13.68
CA PRO A 78 16.51 2.00 12.68
C PRO A 78 17.87 2.05 11.98
N VAL A 79 18.41 0.88 11.64
CA VAL A 79 19.66 0.75 10.87
C VAL A 79 19.49 1.22 9.43
N ALA A 80 18.29 1.04 8.87
CA ALA A 80 17.96 1.47 7.52
C ALA A 80 16.50 1.94 7.45
N THR A 81 16.22 2.85 6.51
CA THR A 81 14.88 3.39 6.30
C THR A 81 14.57 3.40 4.81
N LYS A 82 13.29 3.22 4.46
CA LYS A 82 12.79 3.39 3.10
C LYS A 82 11.42 4.03 3.17
N CYS A 83 11.31 5.26 2.68
CA CYS A 83 10.04 5.95 2.55
C CYS A 83 9.57 5.91 1.07
N GLN A 84 8.33 5.48 0.85
CA GLN A 84 7.75 5.31 -0.48
C GLN A 84 6.50 6.16 -0.61
N LYS A 85 6.49 7.03 -1.64
CA LYS A 85 5.32 7.84 -2.01
C LYS A 85 4.40 7.03 -2.93
N TRP A 86 3.14 6.89 -2.54
CA TRP A 86 2.09 6.25 -3.34
C TRP A 86 1.03 7.30 -3.72
N ARG A 87 1.26 8.04 -4.82
CA ARG A 87 0.33 9.08 -5.29
C ARG A 87 -1.06 8.51 -5.66
N TYR A 88 -1.07 7.31 -6.24
CA TYR A 88 -2.27 6.53 -6.53
C TYR A 88 -2.22 5.25 -5.72
N SER A 89 -2.58 5.34 -4.44
CA SER A 89 -2.44 4.23 -3.50
C SER A 89 -3.53 3.17 -3.65
N GLN A 90 -4.79 3.61 -3.71
CA GLN A 90 -5.97 2.76 -3.85
C GLN A 90 -7.11 3.52 -4.55
N VAL A 91 -7.86 2.79 -5.36
CA VAL A 91 -9.09 3.24 -6.01
C VAL A 91 -10.18 3.36 -4.95
N THR A 92 -10.77 4.55 -4.85
CA THR A 92 -11.94 4.81 -3.99
C THR A 92 -13.24 4.55 -4.72
N ASN A 93 -13.29 4.92 -6.01
CA ASN A 93 -14.40 4.67 -6.91
C ASN A 93 -13.84 4.14 -8.22
N ALA A 94 -14.26 2.95 -8.62
CA ALA A 94 -13.90 2.38 -9.92
C ALA A 94 -14.48 3.22 -11.07
N ALA A 95 -13.87 3.10 -12.25
CA ALA A 95 -14.36 3.71 -13.47
C ALA A 95 -15.81 3.30 -13.75
N ALA A 96 -16.72 4.26 -13.70
CA ALA A 96 -18.14 4.01 -13.91
C ALA A 96 -18.40 3.48 -15.33
N ASN A 97 -19.29 2.50 -15.45
CA ASN A 97 -19.72 1.87 -16.70
C ASN A 97 -18.66 1.02 -17.44
N TYR A 98 -17.47 0.82 -16.87
CA TYR A 98 -16.40 0.01 -17.47
C TYR A 98 -15.98 -1.12 -16.53
N PRO A 99 -16.82 -2.16 -16.35
CA PRO A 99 -16.54 -3.23 -15.39
C PRO A 99 -15.34 -4.05 -15.87
N GLY A 100 -14.24 -3.98 -15.14
CA GLY A 100 -13.05 -4.79 -15.39
C GLY A 100 -12.15 -4.32 -16.52
N GLN A 101 -12.67 -3.64 -17.55
CA GLN A 101 -11.86 -3.15 -18.67
C GLN A 101 -12.57 -2.04 -19.46
N MET A 102 -11.81 -1.28 -20.26
CA MET A 102 -12.33 -0.33 -21.25
C MET A 102 -11.65 -0.52 -22.61
N THR A 103 -12.41 -0.90 -23.63
CA THR A 103 -11.94 -0.94 -25.03
C THR A 103 -11.97 0.46 -25.62
N LEU A 104 -10.81 0.99 -26.00
CA LEU A 104 -10.66 2.31 -26.60
C LEU A 104 -10.66 2.27 -28.13
N HIS A 105 -10.19 1.17 -28.71
CA HIS A 105 -10.10 1.01 -30.16
C HIS A 105 -10.19 -0.47 -30.55
N LEU A 106 -10.83 -0.79 -31.68
CA LEU A 106 -11.05 -2.18 -32.12
C LEU A 106 -10.02 -2.69 -33.12
N LYS A 107 -9.44 -1.81 -33.97
CA LYS A 107 -8.47 -2.23 -35.01
C LYS A 107 -7.49 -1.12 -35.39
N PRO A 108 -6.26 -1.07 -34.83
CA PRO A 108 -5.69 -2.07 -33.91
C PRO A 108 -6.40 -2.06 -32.55
N LEU A 109 -6.50 -3.22 -31.91
CA LEU A 109 -7.16 -3.35 -30.61
C LEU A 109 -6.36 -2.59 -29.53
N LEU A 110 -7.05 -1.77 -28.74
CA LEU A 110 -6.51 -1.08 -27.56
C LEU A 110 -7.50 -1.21 -26.41
N VAL A 111 -7.05 -1.81 -25.30
CA VAL A 111 -7.87 -2.06 -24.11
C VAL A 111 -7.11 -1.62 -22.85
N CYS A 112 -7.80 -0.92 -21.96
CA CYS A 112 -7.32 -0.56 -20.62
C CYS A 112 -7.86 -1.56 -19.58
N GLY A 113 -7.01 -1.93 -18.63
CA GLY A 113 -7.37 -2.75 -17.47
C GLY A 113 -6.59 -2.31 -16.22
N GLY A 114 -6.84 -2.97 -15.10
CA GLY A 114 -6.27 -2.67 -13.79
C GLY A 114 -7.35 -2.49 -12.71
N ASP A 115 -6.89 -2.26 -11.48
CA ASP A 115 -7.74 -2.05 -10.32
C ASP A 115 -8.67 -0.83 -10.45
N GLY A 116 -8.28 0.17 -11.26
CA GLY A 116 -9.12 1.32 -11.63
C GLY A 116 -10.48 0.95 -12.21
N PHE A 117 -10.63 -0.26 -12.75
CA PHE A 117 -11.88 -0.78 -13.33
C PHE A 117 -12.59 -1.78 -12.42
N THR A 118 -12.03 -2.06 -11.24
CA THR A 118 -12.56 -3.02 -10.25
C THR A 118 -12.38 -2.50 -8.82
N GLN A 119 -11.33 -2.94 -8.12
CA GLN A 119 -11.02 -2.61 -6.73
C GLN A 119 -9.53 -2.87 -6.48
N SER A 120 -8.89 -2.07 -5.62
CA SER A 120 -7.45 -2.18 -5.30
C SER A 120 -7.14 -3.31 -4.32
N ASN A 121 -7.38 -4.53 -4.75
CA ASN A 121 -6.92 -5.74 -4.09
C ASN A 121 -6.51 -6.80 -5.13
N PHE A 122 -5.99 -7.92 -4.63
CA PHE A 122 -5.49 -9.00 -5.47
C PHE A 122 -6.55 -9.53 -6.44
N ASP A 123 -7.74 -9.84 -5.94
CA ASP A 123 -8.83 -10.40 -6.75
C ASP A 123 -9.38 -9.40 -7.76
N GLY A 124 -9.39 -8.10 -7.44
CA GLY A 124 -9.77 -7.03 -8.35
C GLY A 124 -8.87 -6.97 -9.57
N CYS A 125 -7.56 -7.12 -9.38
CA CYS A 125 -6.61 -7.22 -10.48
C CYS A 125 -6.85 -8.47 -11.34
N ILE A 126 -7.10 -9.63 -10.72
CA ILE A 126 -7.41 -10.87 -11.45
C ILE A 126 -8.69 -10.71 -12.27
N ALA A 127 -9.75 -10.19 -11.67
CA ALA A 127 -11.03 -9.97 -12.34
C ALA A 127 -10.87 -9.06 -13.57
N SER A 128 -10.13 -7.94 -13.42
CA SER A 128 -9.83 -7.06 -14.55
C SER A 128 -9.04 -7.77 -15.65
N ALA A 129 -8.00 -8.53 -15.30
CA ALA A 129 -7.19 -9.26 -16.28
C ALA A 129 -8.02 -10.28 -17.09
N LEU A 130 -8.95 -10.98 -16.44
CA LEU A 130 -9.89 -11.88 -17.11
C LEU A 130 -10.83 -11.13 -18.07
N CYS A 131 -11.35 -9.96 -17.66
CA CYS A 131 -12.17 -9.12 -18.56
C CYS A 131 -11.40 -8.65 -19.79
N VAL A 132 -10.13 -8.24 -19.63
CA VAL A 132 -9.26 -7.86 -20.75
C VAL A 132 -9.02 -9.04 -21.70
N LEU A 133 -8.77 -10.24 -21.16
CA LEU A 133 -8.58 -11.45 -21.96
C LEU A 133 -9.83 -11.79 -22.79
N GLU A 134 -11.03 -11.68 -22.21
CA GLU A 134 -12.28 -11.90 -22.95
C GLU A 134 -12.49 -10.86 -24.07
N ALA A 135 -12.13 -9.59 -23.85
CA ALA A 135 -12.18 -8.57 -24.89
C ALA A 135 -11.23 -8.89 -26.07
N LEU A 136 -10.05 -9.42 -25.76
CA LEU A 136 -9.04 -9.83 -26.74
C LEU A 136 -9.49 -11.04 -27.57
N LYS A 137 -10.11 -12.06 -26.95
CA LYS A 137 -10.54 -13.29 -27.63
C LYS A 137 -11.45 -13.04 -28.84
N ASN A 138 -12.25 -11.98 -28.81
CA ASN A 138 -13.15 -11.61 -29.92
C ASN A 138 -12.41 -11.01 -31.15
N HIS A 139 -11.09 -10.84 -31.07
CA HIS A 139 -10.26 -10.18 -32.08
C HIS A 139 -9.08 -11.04 -32.55
N ILE A 140 -8.96 -12.27 -32.04
CA ILE A 140 -7.98 -13.28 -32.47
C ILE A 140 -8.67 -14.29 -33.40
#